data_AF-A0A968TTS8-F1
#
_entry.id   AF-A0A968TTS8-F1
#
_cell.length_a   1.000
_cell.length_b   1.000
_cell.length_c   1.000
_cell.angle_alpha   90.00
_cell.angle_beta   90.00
_cell.angle_gamma   90.00
#
_symmetry.space_group_name_H-M   'P 1'
#
loop_
_entity.id
_entity.type
_entity.pdbx_description
1 polymer ?
#
loop_
_entity_poly.entity_id
_entity_poly.type
_entity_poly.pdbx_seq_one_letter_code
_entity_poly.pdbx_strand_id
1 'polypeptide(L)' 'PTGNLDPASAEQVFELLLALRAERATTALVVTHNPAIAARCGRILRLEDGVLHES' A
#
# COMPACT_ATOMS: atom_id res chain seq x y z
N PRO A 1 7.56 4.83 -3.34
CA PRO A 1 8.48 4.85 -4.50
C PRO A 1 8.03 4.03 -5.72
N THR A 2 6.89 3.33 -5.68
CA THR A 2 6.28 2.69 -6.88
C THR A 2 5.72 3.71 -7.89
N GLY A 3 5.84 5.01 -7.61
CA GLY A 3 5.28 6.09 -8.44
C GLY A 3 5.91 6.24 -9.84
N ASN A 4 6.93 5.45 -10.18
CA ASN A 4 7.51 5.39 -11.53
C ASN A 4 7.25 4.04 -12.23
N LEU A 5 6.42 3.18 -11.64
CA LEU A 5 5.98 1.92 -12.24
C LEU A 5 4.63 2.16 -12.94
N ASP A 6 4.44 1.48 -14.06
CA ASP A 6 3.10 1.38 -14.64
C ASP A 6 2.15 0.63 -13.70
N PRO A 7 0.83 0.80 -13.85
CA PRO A 7 -0.16 0.21 -12.95
C PRO A 7 -0.04 -1.32 -12.79
N ALA A 8 0.32 -2.05 -13.85
CA ALA A 8 0.44 -3.51 -13.79
C ALA A 8 1.68 -3.94 -12.99
N SER A 9 2.81 -3.27 -13.19
CA SER A 9 4.02 -3.49 -12.39
C SER A 9 3.80 -3.14 -10.91
N ALA A 10 3.09 -2.06 -10.61
CA ALA A 10 2.78 -1.65 -9.24
C ALA A 10 1.91 -2.70 -8.51
N GLU A 11 0.94 -3.28 -9.22
CA GLU A 11 0.08 -4.35 -8.73
C GLU A 11 0.89 -5.62 -8.40
N GLN A 12 1.79 -6.04 -9.30
CA GLN A 12 2.64 -7.21 -9.06
C GLN A 12 3.55 -7.03 -7.84
N VAL A 13 4.14 -5.84 -7.67
CA VAL A 13 4.95 -5.53 -6.47
C VAL A 13 4.10 -5.57 -5.21
N PHE A 14 2.86 -5.07 -5.26
CA PHE A 14 1.95 -5.11 -4.13
C PHE A 14 1.59 -6.54 -3.71
N GLU A 15 1.30 -7.43 -4.67
CA GLU A 15 1.06 -8.85 -4.39
C GLU A 15 2.26 -9.53 -3.70
N LEU A 16 3.47 -9.25 -4.17
CA LEU A 16 4.68 -9.77 -3.54
C LEU A 16 4.85 -9.29 -2.09
N LEU A 17 4.53 -8.02 -1.82
CA LEU A 17 4.56 -7.49 -0.46
C LEU A 17 3.53 -8.16 0.45
N LEU A 18 2.33 -8.45 -0.07
CA LEU A 18 1.30 -9.18 0.68
C LEU A 18 1.71 -10.63 0.97
N ALA A 19 2.28 -11.32 0.00
CA ALA A 19 2.79 -12.68 0.18
C ALA A 19 3.89 -12.72 1.24
N LEU A 20 4.87 -11.80 1.16
CA LEU A 20 5.95 -11.70 2.14
C LEU A 20 5.44 -11.39 3.55
N ARG A 21 4.43 -10.52 3.67
CA ARG A 21 3.78 -10.22 4.94
C ARG A 21 3.18 -11.49 5.56
N ALA A 22 2.48 -12.29 4.76
CA ALA A 22 1.84 -13.52 5.20
C ALA A 22 2.86 -14.60 5.61
N GLU A 23 3.95 -14.75 4.84
CA GLU A 23 4.99 -15.74 5.11
C GLU A 23 5.83 -15.42 6.33
N ARG A 24 6.14 -14.13 6.56
CA ARG A 24 7.14 -13.70 7.56
C ARG A 24 6.53 -13.06 8.80
N ALA A 25 5.21 -13.01 8.91
CA ALA A 25 4.48 -12.33 9.98
C ALA A 25 4.97 -10.88 10.21
N THR A 26 5.28 -10.17 9.13
CA THR A 26 5.75 -8.78 9.17
C THR A 26 4.59 -7.80 8.98
N THR A 27 4.87 -6.50 9.12
CA THR A 27 3.95 -5.42 8.76
C THR A 27 4.51 -4.68 7.54
N ALA A 28 3.67 -4.42 6.55
CA ALA A 28 4.00 -3.61 5.38
C ALA A 28 3.31 -2.25 5.48
N LEU A 29 4.05 -1.17 5.27
CA LEU A 29 3.53 0.18 5.12
C LEU A 29 3.57 0.58 3.65
N VAL A 30 2.42 0.93 3.09
CA VAL A 30 2.29 1.32 1.68
C VAL A 30 1.78 2.76 1.61
N VAL A 31 2.52 3.61 0.90
CA VAL A 31 2.11 4.98 0.59
C VAL A 31 1.73 5.00 -0.90
N THR A 32 0.46 5.29 -1.18
CA THR A 32 -0.08 5.28 -2.54
C THR A 32 -1.14 6.37 -2.71
N HIS A 33 -1.27 6.89 -3.92
CA HIS A 33 -2.39 7.75 -4.33
C HIS A 33 -3.49 6.95 -5.05
N ASN A 34 -3.28 5.63 -5.27
CA ASN A 34 -4.24 4.77 -5.95
C ASN A 34 -5.22 4.18 -4.91
N PRO A 35 -6.52 4.55 -4.95
CA PRO A 35 -7.50 4.08 -3.99
C PRO A 35 -7.78 2.58 -4.10
N ALA A 36 -7.62 1.98 -5.29
CA ALA A 36 -7.83 0.55 -5.49
C ALA A 36 -6.79 -0.29 -4.73
N ILE A 37 -5.53 0.17 -4.68
CA ILE A 37 -4.48 -0.47 -3.87
C ILE A 37 -4.74 -0.26 -2.39
N ALA A 38 -5.08 0.98 -1.98
CA ALA A 38 -5.35 1.30 -0.58
C ALA A 38 -6.50 0.47 0.00
N ALA A 39 -7.57 0.24 -0.77
CA ALA A 39 -8.73 -0.56 -0.36
C ALA A 39 -8.41 -2.02 -0.02
N ARG A 40 -7.23 -2.51 -0.42
CA ARG A 40 -6.76 -3.88 -0.15
C ARG A 40 -5.88 -3.97 1.10
N CYS A 41 -5.53 -2.84 1.69
CA CYS A 41 -4.80 -2.77 2.95
C CYS A 41 -5.74 -3.00 4.14
N GLY A 42 -5.23 -3.62 5.20
CA GLY A 42 -6.03 -3.89 6.41
C GLY A 42 -6.33 -2.64 7.25
N ARG A 43 -5.56 -1.56 7.08
CA ARG A 43 -5.78 -0.25 7.70
C ARG A 43 -5.47 0.83 6.68
N ILE A 44 -6.31 1.86 6.63
CA ILE A 44 -6.18 2.97 5.69
C ILE A 44 -6.11 4.26 6.51
N LEU A 45 -5.05 5.03 6.29
CA LEU A 45 -4.88 6.36 6.86
C LEU A 45 -4.73 7.36 5.73
N ARG A 46 -5.40 8.50 5.85
CA ARG A 46 -5.31 9.63 4.92
C ARG A 46 -4.36 10.66 5.49
N LEU A 47 -3.37 11.07 4.70
CA LEU A 47 -2.44 12.14 5.07
C LEU A 47 -2.97 13.47 4.51
N GLU A 48 -3.38 14.38 5.39
CA GLU A 48 -3.88 15.72 5.05
C GLU A 48 -3.13 16.76 5.89
N ASP A 49 -2.57 17.79 5.25
CA ASP A 49 -1.82 18.87 5.91
C ASP A 49 -0.76 18.40 6.93
N GLY A 50 -0.11 17.25 6.65
CA GLY A 50 0.91 16.65 7.51
C GLY A 50 0.36 15.83 8.68
N VAL A 51 -0.95 15.61 8.76
CA VAL A 51 -1.64 14.85 9.81
C VAL A 51 -2.28 13.59 9.22
N LEU A 52 -2.16 12.47 9.96
CA LEU A 52 -2.79 11.21 9.58
C LEU A 52 -4.18 11.08 10.21
N HIS A 53 -5.18 10.84 9.36
CA HIS A 53 -6.58 10.63 9.73
C HIS A 53 -6.99 9.19 9.41
N GLU A 54 -7.78 8.58 10.30
CA GLU A 54 -8.38 7.27 10.03
C GLU A 54 -9.54 7.44 9.04
N SER A 55 -9.55 6.61 7.99
CA SER A 55 -10.57 6.63 6.92
C SER A 55 -11.68 5.62 7.16
#